data_AF-A0A1E4S532-F1
#
_entry.id   AF-A0A1E4S532-F1
#
_cell.length_a   1.000
_cell.length_b   1.000
_cell.length_c   1.000
_cell.angle_alpha   90.00
_cell.angle_beta   90.00
_cell.angle_gamma   90.00
#
_symmetry.space_group_name_H-M   'P 1'
#
loop_
_entity.id
_entity.type
_entity.pdbx_description
1 polymer ?
#
loop_
_entity_poly.entity_id
_entity_poly.type
_entity_poly.pdbx_seq_one_letter_code
_entity_poly.pdbx_strand_id
1 'polypeptide(L)'
;MLREFGPAFPEIVEAYERFPRKILQVDFFRYVAVFTRGGTYTDTDTLSVRPLPDWITYNDTIFGRKNTVGAVAGVEIECDCDKWPGISSRRVQLCQWTLQAKKHHPLYAQLIANVIDIMTNHYDKNKKIATINGKDYDFNRDSATWYDGIMELTGPGMFTHSVFQYINTLDVVSVTTPNNYKEIFAALKHPSPSDTTISMRDPRWPKFGWENVTNIVDPVLVNDDILILPRLYFNGKKDENPDVCLVQHNYHGSWKGSGKGILDN
;
A
#
# COMPACT_ATOMS: atom_id res chain seq x y z
N MET A 1 6.34 -3.19 22.53
CA MET A 1 5.50 -3.64 21.40
C MET A 1 5.97 -4.96 20.81
N LEU A 2 6.97 -5.06 19.91
CA LEU A 2 7.32 -6.36 19.28
C LEU A 2 7.67 -7.48 20.29
N ARG A 3 8.34 -7.14 21.40
CA ARG A 3 8.61 -8.09 22.50
C ARG A 3 7.37 -8.58 23.25
N GLU A 4 6.28 -7.82 23.25
CA GLU A 4 5.01 -8.24 23.85
C GLU A 4 4.34 -9.33 23.01
N PHE A 5 4.61 -9.38 21.70
CA PHE A 5 4.00 -10.31 20.75
C PHE A 5 4.88 -11.52 20.42
N GLY A 6 6.18 -11.44 20.68
CA GLY A 6 7.14 -12.51 20.40
C GLY A 6 6.75 -13.91 20.90
N PRO A 7 6.12 -14.08 22.09
CA PRO A 7 5.67 -15.39 22.54
C PRO A 7 4.52 -15.99 21.71
N ALA A 8 3.67 -15.16 21.11
CA ALA A 8 2.52 -15.62 20.32
C ALA A 8 2.84 -15.75 18.82
N PHE A 9 3.77 -14.94 18.32
CA PHE A 9 4.14 -14.87 16.91
C PHE A 9 5.67 -14.70 16.76
N PRO A 10 6.47 -15.74 17.06
CA PRO A 10 7.92 -15.67 16.99
C PRO A 10 8.43 -15.32 15.58
N GLU A 11 7.69 -15.68 14.54
CA GLU A 11 8.02 -15.42 13.13
C GLU A 11 8.07 -13.92 12.82
N ILE A 12 7.25 -13.11 13.49
CA ILE A 12 7.29 -11.63 13.38
C ILE A 12 8.63 -11.11 13.88
N VAL A 13 9.10 -11.62 15.02
CA VAL A 13 10.37 -11.19 15.62
C VAL A 13 11.54 -11.66 14.76
N GLU A 14 11.49 -12.91 14.28
CA GLU A 14 12.54 -13.46 13.42
C GLU A 14 12.67 -12.66 12.11
N ALA A 15 11.56 -12.41 11.41
CA ALA A 15 11.57 -11.60 10.19
C ALA A 15 12.11 -10.18 10.47
N TYR A 16 11.67 -9.56 11.58
CA TYR A 16 12.12 -8.23 11.99
C TYR A 16 13.64 -8.15 12.21
N GLU A 17 14.22 -9.15 12.85
CA GLU A 17 15.66 -9.23 13.13
C GLU A 17 16.50 -9.59 11.89
N ARG A 18 15.88 -10.22 10.89
CA ARG A 18 16.55 -10.62 9.62
C ARG A 18 16.66 -9.48 8.61
N PHE A 19 15.87 -8.41 8.72
CA PHE A 19 15.86 -7.35 7.74
C PHE A 19 17.25 -6.70 7.55
N PRO A 20 17.76 -6.59 6.31
CA PRO A 20 19.09 -6.03 6.04
C PRO A 20 19.18 -4.51 6.20
N ARG A 21 18.04 -3.81 6.31
CA ARG A 21 17.96 -2.35 6.36
C ARG A 21 16.90 -1.89 7.36
N LYS A 22 17.19 -0.80 8.09
CA LYS A 22 16.28 -0.22 9.09
C LYS A 22 14.92 0.21 8.53
N ILE A 23 14.87 0.67 7.28
CA ILE A 23 13.60 1.07 6.66
C ILE A 23 12.62 -0.10 6.55
N LEU A 24 13.11 -1.31 6.22
CA LEU A 24 12.28 -2.51 6.17
C LEU A 24 11.66 -2.82 7.54
N GLN A 25 12.43 -2.61 8.61
CA GLN A 25 11.93 -2.74 9.98
C GLN A 25 10.85 -1.72 10.31
N VAL A 26 11.00 -0.47 9.88
CA VAL A 26 10.01 0.60 10.13
C VAL A 26 8.72 0.34 9.36
N ASP A 27 8.82 -0.07 8.10
CA ASP A 27 7.69 -0.43 7.25
C ASP A 27 6.97 -1.68 7.77
N PHE A 28 7.70 -2.71 8.20
CA PHE A 28 7.06 -3.88 8.79
C PHE A 28 6.42 -3.56 10.15
N PHE A 29 7.06 -2.72 10.96
CA PHE A 29 6.55 -2.32 12.27
C PHE A 29 5.19 -1.63 12.17
N ARG A 30 4.98 -0.71 11.23
CA ARG A 30 3.68 -0.02 11.09
C ARG A 30 2.55 -1.01 10.76
N TYR A 31 2.82 -2.04 9.94
CA TYR A 31 1.83 -3.09 9.66
C TYR A 31 1.48 -3.89 10.92
N VAL A 32 2.49 -4.32 11.67
CA VAL A 32 2.29 -5.05 12.94
C VAL A 32 1.57 -4.18 13.98
N ALA A 33 1.89 -2.89 14.05
CA ALA A 33 1.24 -1.96 14.97
C ALA A 33 -0.26 -1.83 14.67
N VAL A 34 -0.63 -1.60 13.40
CA VAL A 34 -2.03 -1.52 12.97
C VAL A 34 -2.74 -2.87 13.18
N PHE A 35 -2.11 -3.99 12.83
CA PHE A 35 -2.69 -5.30 13.06
C PHE A 35 -3.00 -5.55 14.55
N THR A 36 -2.05 -5.27 15.44
CA THR A 36 -2.16 -5.62 16.86
C THR A 36 -2.98 -4.63 17.69
N ARG A 37 -3.05 -3.36 17.28
CA ARG A 37 -3.75 -2.31 18.03
C ARG A 37 -5.00 -1.79 17.34
N GLY A 38 -5.11 -1.97 16.03
CA GLY A 38 -6.09 -1.25 15.21
C GLY A 38 -5.85 0.26 15.22
N GLY A 39 -6.82 1.00 14.69
CA GLY A 39 -6.78 2.45 14.60
C GLY A 39 -5.99 2.94 13.38
N THR A 40 -5.50 4.18 13.46
CA THR A 40 -4.80 4.86 12.38
C THR A 40 -3.31 4.98 12.71
N TYR A 41 -2.44 4.55 11.81
CA TYR A 41 -1.02 4.89 11.79
C TYR A 41 -0.79 5.94 10.70
N THR A 42 0.09 6.90 10.97
CA THR A 42 0.61 7.79 9.94
C THR A 42 2.09 8.10 10.21
N ASP A 43 2.89 8.28 9.16
CA ASP A 43 4.31 8.60 9.31
C ASP A 43 4.52 9.91 10.07
N THR A 44 5.64 10.01 10.80
CA THR A 44 5.94 11.15 11.67
C THR A 44 6.10 12.47 10.93
N ASP A 45 6.38 12.43 9.64
CA ASP A 45 6.51 13.59 8.75
C ASP A 45 5.21 13.91 8.00
N THR A 46 4.07 13.47 8.52
CA THR A 46 2.75 13.84 8.01
C THR A 46 2.12 14.98 8.80
N LEU A 47 1.40 15.84 8.08
CA LEU A 47 0.49 16.83 8.65
C LEU A 47 -0.91 16.22 8.69
N SER A 48 -1.54 16.22 9.86
CA SER A 48 -2.98 16.01 9.98
C SER A 48 -3.70 17.26 9.45
N VAL A 49 -4.27 17.14 8.25
CA VAL A 49 -5.02 18.23 7.61
C VAL A 49 -6.42 18.30 8.19
N ARG A 50 -7.00 17.13 8.52
CA ARG A 50 -8.26 17.01 9.25
C ARG A 50 -8.13 16.18 10.52
N PRO A 51 -8.81 16.57 11.62
CA PRO A 51 -8.97 15.72 12.79
C PRO A 51 -9.54 14.35 12.43
N LEU A 52 -9.08 13.29 13.11
CA LEU A 52 -9.55 11.93 12.85
C LEU A 52 -11.08 11.78 12.89
N PRO A 53 -11.84 12.35 13.85
CA PRO A 53 -13.29 12.22 13.89
C PRO A 53 -14.02 12.75 12.63
N ASP A 54 -13.36 13.62 11.86
CA ASP A 54 -13.94 14.22 10.65
C ASP A 54 -13.65 13.38 9.39
N TRP A 55 -12.92 12.26 9.53
CA TRP A 55 -12.65 11.39 8.40
C TRP A 55 -13.90 10.57 8.08
N ILE A 56 -14.11 10.32 6.78
CA ILE A 56 -15.25 9.54 6.28
C ILE A 56 -15.43 8.18 6.99
N THR A 57 -14.34 7.59 7.46
CA THR A 57 -14.31 6.28 8.12
C THR A 57 -14.88 6.29 9.53
N TYR A 58 -15.09 7.48 10.13
CA TYR A 58 -15.78 7.66 11.41
C TYR A 58 -17.25 8.07 11.26
N ASN A 59 -17.74 8.28 10.04
CA ASN A 59 -19.17 8.54 9.82
C ASN A 59 -20.00 7.31 10.24
N ASP A 60 -21.20 7.53 10.78
CA ASP A 60 -22.14 6.44 11.11
C ASP A 60 -22.55 5.62 9.89
N THR A 61 -22.52 6.24 8.70
CA THR A 61 -22.88 5.61 7.44
C THR A 61 -21.88 5.87 6.32
N ILE A 62 -21.75 4.89 5.43
CA ILE A 62 -21.03 4.98 4.15
C ILE A 62 -22.03 4.58 3.07
N PHE A 63 -22.22 5.42 2.05
CA PHE A 63 -23.21 5.19 0.97
C PHE A 63 -24.62 4.85 1.48
N GLY A 64 -25.07 5.51 2.55
CA GLY A 64 -26.40 5.29 3.15
C GLY A 64 -26.55 3.98 3.92
N ARG A 65 -25.47 3.19 4.07
CA ARG A 65 -25.43 1.95 4.84
C ARG A 65 -24.70 2.18 6.15
N LYS A 66 -25.03 1.39 7.19
CA LYS A 66 -24.29 1.40 8.45
C LYS A 66 -22.79 1.18 8.17
N ASN A 67 -21.94 2.03 8.72
CA ASN A 67 -20.51 1.90 8.55
C ASN A 67 -19.98 0.66 9.29
N THR A 68 -19.54 -0.33 8.52
CA THR A 68 -18.92 -1.56 9.02
C THR A 68 -17.45 -1.71 8.66
N VAL A 69 -16.86 -0.68 8.02
CA VAL A 69 -15.49 -0.69 7.48
C VAL A 69 -14.50 -1.26 8.50
N GLY A 70 -13.81 -2.33 8.11
CA GLY A 70 -12.77 -3.01 8.85
C GLY A 70 -11.36 -2.58 8.45
N ALA A 71 -11.14 -2.16 7.20
CA ALA A 71 -9.84 -1.68 6.75
C ALA A 71 -9.97 -0.56 5.71
N VAL A 72 -8.94 0.28 5.62
CA VAL A 72 -8.90 1.41 4.72
C VAL A 72 -7.58 1.42 3.97
N ALA A 73 -7.67 1.63 2.66
CA ALA A 73 -6.53 1.94 1.82
C ALA A 73 -6.79 3.26 1.09
N GLY A 74 -5.75 3.95 0.67
CA GLY A 74 -5.88 5.13 -0.19
C GLY A 74 -4.98 4.99 -1.39
N VAL A 75 -5.42 5.46 -2.56
CA VAL A 75 -4.52 5.58 -3.71
C VAL A 75 -3.41 6.57 -3.36
N GLU A 76 -2.16 6.20 -3.60
CA GLU A 76 -1.01 7.08 -3.45
C GLU A 76 -0.71 7.77 -4.77
N ILE A 77 -0.49 6.96 -5.79
CA ILE A 77 -0.05 7.38 -7.10
C ILE A 77 -0.57 6.38 -8.13
N GLU A 78 -0.89 6.91 -9.31
CA GLU A 78 -1.20 6.11 -10.48
C GLU A 78 -0.64 6.79 -11.72
N CYS A 79 -0.33 6.01 -12.76
CA CYS A 79 0.03 6.53 -14.07
C CYS A 79 -0.70 5.78 -15.16
N ASP A 80 -1.60 6.48 -15.86
CA ASP A 80 -2.16 6.04 -17.13
C ASP A 80 -1.15 6.33 -18.25
N CYS A 81 -0.04 5.59 -18.23
CA CYS A 81 1.08 5.76 -19.14
C CYS A 81 1.93 4.48 -19.25
N ASP A 82 2.55 4.21 -20.39
CA ASP A 82 3.43 3.02 -20.55
C ASP A 82 4.70 3.06 -19.68
N LYS A 83 5.03 4.24 -19.13
CA LYS A 83 6.23 4.46 -18.31
C LYS A 83 6.00 4.23 -16.81
N TRP A 84 4.81 3.78 -16.40
CA TRP A 84 4.50 3.50 -15.01
C TRP A 84 5.53 2.60 -14.29
N PRO A 85 6.18 1.58 -14.93
CA PRO A 85 7.12 0.69 -14.23
C PRO A 85 8.39 1.37 -13.69
N GLY A 86 8.65 2.64 -14.06
CA GLY A 86 9.73 3.46 -13.51
C GLY A 86 9.26 4.60 -12.61
N ILE A 87 7.95 4.79 -12.45
CA ILE A 87 7.33 5.87 -11.65
C ILE A 87 6.88 5.32 -10.29
N SER A 88 6.30 4.12 -10.29
CA SER A 88 5.71 3.48 -9.11
C SER A 88 5.90 1.96 -9.18
N SER A 89 5.73 1.27 -8.06
CA SER A 89 5.81 -0.20 -8.03
C SER A 89 4.65 -0.87 -8.77
N ARG A 90 3.51 -0.19 -8.88
CA ARG A 90 2.28 -0.69 -9.53
C ARG A 90 1.67 0.42 -10.39
N ARG A 91 0.86 0.04 -11.39
CA ARG A 91 0.12 1.02 -12.24
C ARG A 91 -0.76 1.92 -11.39
N VAL A 92 -1.46 1.33 -10.42
CA VAL A 92 -2.12 2.00 -9.31
C VAL A 92 -1.47 1.49 -8.03
N GLN A 93 -0.87 2.40 -7.26
CA GLN A 93 -0.18 2.09 -6.01
C GLN A 93 -0.96 2.67 -4.83
N LEU A 94 -1.11 1.88 -3.76
CA LEU A 94 -1.77 2.28 -2.54
C LEU A 94 -0.77 2.84 -1.52
N CYS A 95 -1.23 3.85 -0.79
CA CYS A 95 -0.49 4.56 0.25
C CYS A 95 -0.22 3.64 1.44
N GLN A 96 1.05 3.60 1.87
CA GLN A 96 1.47 2.84 3.05
C GLN A 96 1.97 3.70 4.21
N TRP A 97 2.09 5.03 4.03
CA TRP A 97 2.45 5.94 5.11
C TRP A 97 1.27 6.41 5.94
N THR A 98 0.04 6.15 5.51
CA THR A 98 -1.17 6.32 6.31
C THR A 98 -2.01 5.07 6.17
N LEU A 99 -2.27 4.41 7.30
CA LEU A 99 -2.87 3.09 7.39
C LEU A 99 -4.00 3.15 8.41
N GLN A 100 -5.12 2.49 8.13
CA GLN A 100 -6.21 2.38 9.10
C GLN A 100 -6.90 1.01 9.00
N ALA A 101 -7.09 0.35 10.14
CA ALA A 101 -7.89 -0.87 10.23
C ALA A 101 -8.38 -1.15 11.65
N LYS A 102 -9.39 -2.01 11.76
CA LYS A 102 -9.75 -2.67 13.01
C LYS A 102 -8.62 -3.62 13.42
N LYS A 103 -8.48 -3.79 14.74
CA LYS A 103 -7.53 -4.74 15.31
C LYS A 103 -7.78 -6.14 14.74
N HIS A 104 -6.70 -6.82 14.36
CA HIS A 104 -6.64 -8.17 13.80
C HIS A 104 -7.33 -8.35 12.44
N HIS A 105 -7.48 -7.28 11.65
CA HIS A 105 -8.06 -7.39 10.32
C HIS A 105 -7.30 -8.39 9.43
N PRO A 106 -7.97 -9.37 8.77
CA PRO A 106 -7.29 -10.42 7.99
C PRO A 106 -6.39 -9.90 6.85
N LEU A 107 -6.74 -8.76 6.24
CA LEU A 107 -5.86 -8.06 5.28
C LEU A 107 -4.45 -7.84 5.84
N TYR A 108 -4.35 -7.34 7.08
CA TYR A 108 -3.05 -7.07 7.70
C TYR A 108 -2.35 -8.36 8.14
N ALA A 109 -3.10 -9.41 8.50
CA ALA A 109 -2.51 -10.73 8.72
C ALA A 109 -1.87 -11.27 7.43
N GLN A 110 -2.57 -11.18 6.30
CA GLN A 110 -2.07 -11.59 4.98
C GLN A 110 -0.82 -10.79 4.60
N LEU A 111 -0.86 -9.46 4.76
CA LEU A 111 0.28 -8.57 4.51
C LEU A 111 1.52 -8.98 5.33
N ILE A 112 1.34 -9.18 6.63
CA ILE A 112 2.44 -9.59 7.53
C ILE A 112 2.96 -10.97 7.12
N ALA A 113 2.07 -11.91 6.82
CA ALA A 113 2.45 -13.25 6.37
C ALA A 113 3.25 -13.23 5.06
N ASN A 114 2.89 -12.40 4.09
CA ASN A 114 3.64 -12.24 2.84
C ASN A 114 5.08 -11.77 3.07
N VAL A 115 5.27 -10.80 3.98
CA VAL A 115 6.61 -10.31 4.32
C VAL A 115 7.42 -11.38 5.04
N ILE A 116 6.81 -12.08 6.00
CA ILE A 116 7.45 -13.18 6.74
C ILE A 116 7.85 -14.30 5.79
N ASP A 117 6.99 -14.68 4.85
CA ASP A 117 7.25 -15.72 3.86
C ASP A 117 8.49 -15.38 3.03
N ILE A 118 8.59 -14.15 2.49
CA ILE A 118 9.79 -13.73 1.77
C ILE A 118 11.04 -13.80 2.65
N MET A 119 10.95 -13.28 3.88
CA MET A 119 12.10 -13.27 4.78
C MET A 119 12.52 -14.66 5.23
N THR A 120 11.60 -15.61 5.30
CA THR A 120 11.84 -16.98 5.77
C THR A 120 12.34 -17.87 4.63
N ASN A 121 11.62 -17.84 3.50
CA ASN A 121 11.76 -18.82 2.42
C ASN A 121 12.51 -18.29 1.20
N HIS A 122 12.59 -16.97 1.04
CA HIS A 122 13.12 -16.35 -0.19
C HIS A 122 14.23 -15.32 0.04
N TYR A 123 14.78 -15.24 1.25
CA TYR A 123 15.85 -14.32 1.60
C TYR A 123 17.15 -15.04 1.99
N ASP A 124 18.20 -14.85 1.19
CA ASP A 124 19.57 -15.26 1.50
C ASP A 124 20.24 -14.20 2.38
N LYS A 125 20.37 -14.51 3.67
CA LYS A 125 20.98 -13.62 4.67
C LYS A 125 22.46 -13.32 4.40
N ASN A 126 23.20 -14.26 3.82
CA ASN A 126 24.64 -14.09 3.58
C ASN A 126 24.88 -13.13 2.41
N LYS A 127 24.08 -13.26 1.35
CA LYS A 127 24.15 -12.37 0.18
C LYS A 127 23.37 -11.08 0.37
N LYS A 128 22.41 -11.05 1.30
CA LYS A 128 21.39 -10.00 1.47
C LYS A 128 20.55 -9.82 0.21
N ILE A 129 20.15 -10.93 -0.39
CA ILE A 129 19.32 -10.98 -1.60
C ILE A 129 17.98 -11.60 -1.24
N ALA A 130 16.87 -10.95 -1.61
CA ALA A 130 15.55 -11.55 -1.59
C ALA A 130 15.05 -11.80 -3.01
N THR A 131 14.49 -12.98 -3.26
CA THR A 131 13.82 -13.32 -4.52
C THR A 131 12.32 -13.08 -4.37
N ILE A 132 11.78 -12.09 -5.07
CA ILE A 132 10.35 -11.74 -5.00
C ILE A 132 9.78 -11.85 -6.42
N ASN A 133 8.78 -12.71 -6.60
CA ASN A 133 8.15 -13.01 -7.90
C ASN A 133 9.19 -13.36 -9.00
N GLY A 134 10.19 -14.16 -8.65
CA GLY A 134 11.23 -14.61 -9.58
C GLY A 134 12.30 -13.57 -9.93
N LYS A 135 12.28 -12.38 -9.30
CA LYS A 135 13.33 -11.37 -9.44
C LYS A 135 14.12 -11.23 -8.15
N ASP A 136 15.44 -11.17 -8.30
CA ASP A 136 16.36 -10.94 -7.19
C ASP A 136 16.53 -9.44 -6.90
N TYR A 137 16.45 -9.10 -5.61
CA TYR A 137 16.66 -7.77 -5.08
C TYR A 137 17.82 -7.81 -4.09
N ASP A 138 18.91 -7.14 -4.44
CA ASP A 138 20.12 -7.08 -3.63
C ASP A 138 20.07 -5.83 -2.73
N PHE A 139 20.07 -6.06 -1.42
CA PHE A 139 19.97 -5.02 -0.40
C PHE A 139 21.31 -4.43 0.05
N ASN A 140 22.44 -4.80 -0.56
CA ASN A 140 23.73 -4.13 -0.32
C ASN A 140 23.69 -2.65 -0.72
N ARG A 141 24.53 -1.81 -0.09
CA ARG A 141 24.44 -0.34 -0.21
C ARG A 141 24.55 0.16 -1.65
N ASP A 142 25.40 -0.48 -2.44
CA ASP A 142 25.78 -0.05 -3.78
C ASP A 142 25.01 -0.77 -4.89
N SER A 143 24.07 -1.65 -4.52
CA SER A 143 23.24 -2.37 -5.48
C SER A 143 22.28 -1.44 -6.22
N ALA A 144 22.09 -1.63 -7.52
CA ALA A 144 21.09 -0.88 -8.27
C ALA A 144 19.63 -1.24 -7.89
N THR A 145 19.41 -2.37 -7.21
CA THR A 145 18.06 -2.90 -6.93
C THR A 145 17.63 -2.75 -5.47
N TRP A 146 18.46 -2.17 -4.59
CA TRP A 146 18.12 -2.09 -3.16
C TRP A 146 16.86 -1.25 -2.90
N TYR A 147 16.64 -0.19 -3.68
CA TYR A 147 15.51 0.70 -3.52
C TYR A 147 14.21 0.01 -3.96
N ASP A 148 14.19 -0.57 -5.16
CA ASP A 148 13.07 -1.39 -5.62
C ASP A 148 12.79 -2.55 -4.66
N GLY A 149 13.83 -3.16 -4.10
CA GLY A 149 13.70 -4.22 -3.11
C GLY A 149 12.94 -3.76 -1.86
N ILE A 150 13.15 -2.53 -1.39
CA ILE A 150 12.37 -1.97 -0.28
C ILE A 150 10.91 -1.82 -0.69
N MET A 151 10.66 -1.26 -1.87
CA MET A 151 9.30 -1.02 -2.35
C MET A 151 8.48 -2.30 -2.49
N GLU A 152 9.13 -3.38 -2.94
CA GLU A 152 8.51 -4.69 -3.17
C GLU A 152 8.45 -5.58 -1.93
N LEU A 153 9.36 -5.42 -0.96
CA LEU A 153 9.39 -6.26 0.24
C LEU A 153 8.49 -5.73 1.34
N THR A 154 8.62 -4.45 1.72
CA THR A 154 7.84 -3.86 2.81
C THR A 154 7.17 -2.55 2.44
N GLY A 155 7.52 -1.95 1.31
CA GLY A 155 6.98 -0.68 0.87
C GLY A 155 5.59 -0.79 0.21
N PRO A 156 5.20 0.22 -0.58
CA PRO A 156 3.86 0.35 -1.12
C PRO A 156 3.52 -0.74 -2.15
N GLY A 157 4.51 -1.35 -2.80
CA GLY A 157 4.30 -2.49 -3.69
C GLY A 157 3.76 -3.72 -2.94
N MET A 158 4.33 -4.03 -1.77
CA MET A 158 3.86 -5.11 -0.90
C MET A 158 2.47 -4.82 -0.31
N PHE A 159 2.24 -3.58 0.14
CA PHE A 159 0.93 -3.19 0.67
C PHE A 159 -0.16 -3.31 -0.41
N THR A 160 0.09 -2.76 -1.60
CA THR A 160 -0.84 -2.85 -2.74
C THR A 160 -1.13 -4.30 -3.12
N HIS A 161 -0.08 -5.12 -3.24
CA HIS A 161 -0.21 -6.55 -3.52
C HIS A 161 -1.11 -7.25 -2.50
N SER A 162 -0.88 -7.01 -1.21
CA SER A 162 -1.60 -7.70 -0.13
C SER A 162 -3.07 -7.27 -0.04
N VAL A 163 -3.39 -6.00 -0.33
CA VAL A 163 -4.78 -5.52 -0.42
C VAL A 163 -5.52 -6.25 -1.56
N PHE A 164 -4.95 -6.26 -2.76
CA PHE A 164 -5.59 -6.91 -3.91
C PHE A 164 -5.66 -8.43 -3.70
N GLN A 165 -4.58 -9.06 -3.25
CA GLN A 165 -4.56 -10.48 -2.93
C GLN A 165 -5.67 -10.84 -1.95
N TYR A 166 -5.78 -10.13 -0.81
CA TYR A 166 -6.81 -10.39 0.19
C TYR A 166 -8.22 -10.31 -0.39
N ILE A 167 -8.54 -9.26 -1.15
CA ILE A 167 -9.86 -9.13 -1.79
C ILE A 167 -10.14 -10.31 -2.72
N ASN A 168 -9.14 -10.79 -3.45
CA ASN A 168 -9.31 -11.92 -4.36
C ASN A 168 -9.45 -13.28 -3.65
N THR A 169 -9.04 -13.38 -2.37
CA THR A 169 -9.32 -14.56 -1.53
C THR A 169 -10.78 -14.65 -1.11
N LEU A 170 -11.55 -13.56 -1.18
CA LEU A 170 -12.97 -13.56 -0.79
C LEU A 170 -13.79 -14.37 -1.80
N ASP A 171 -14.75 -15.17 -1.31
CA ASP A 171 -15.61 -15.99 -2.15
C ASP A 171 -16.39 -15.14 -3.17
N VAL A 172 -16.98 -14.06 -2.69
CA VAL A 172 -17.72 -13.07 -3.46
C VAL A 172 -17.08 -11.71 -3.26
N VAL A 173 -16.86 -10.96 -4.35
CA VAL A 173 -16.42 -9.57 -4.30
C VAL A 173 -17.59 -8.68 -4.74
N SER A 174 -18.08 -7.84 -3.83
CA SER A 174 -19.09 -6.82 -4.11
C SER A 174 -18.46 -5.45 -4.00
N VAL A 175 -18.76 -4.58 -4.95
CA VAL A 175 -18.21 -3.21 -5.00
C VAL A 175 -19.37 -2.22 -4.98
N THR A 176 -19.37 -1.32 -4.01
CA THR A 176 -20.30 -0.18 -3.91
C THR A 176 -19.52 1.09 -4.14
N THR A 177 -19.87 1.84 -5.18
CA THR A 177 -19.19 3.09 -5.52
C THR A 177 -20.04 3.94 -6.48
N PRO A 178 -19.96 5.27 -6.40
CA PRO A 178 -20.62 6.16 -7.36
C PRO A 178 -19.75 6.46 -8.60
N ASN A 179 -18.50 6.00 -8.64
CA ASN A 179 -17.60 6.25 -9.78
C ASN A 179 -18.19 5.68 -11.09
N ASN A 180 -18.15 6.48 -12.15
CA ASN A 180 -18.57 6.04 -13.49
C ASN A 180 -17.40 5.37 -14.23
N TYR A 181 -17.19 4.08 -13.99
CA TYR A 181 -16.10 3.35 -14.63
C TYR A 181 -16.16 3.37 -16.16
N LYS A 182 -17.36 3.41 -16.75
CA LYS A 182 -17.48 3.50 -18.21
C LYS A 182 -16.82 4.77 -18.75
N GLU A 183 -17.02 5.91 -18.08
CA GLU A 183 -16.36 7.17 -18.43
C GLU A 183 -14.87 7.16 -18.10
N ILE A 184 -14.50 6.61 -16.93
CA ILE A 184 -13.09 6.46 -16.54
C ILE A 184 -12.33 5.66 -17.61
N PHE A 185 -12.80 4.47 -17.98
CA PHE A 185 -12.16 3.63 -18.98
C PHE A 185 -12.16 4.26 -20.38
N ALA A 186 -13.22 5.00 -20.74
CA ALA A 186 -13.25 5.73 -22.01
C ALA A 186 -12.23 6.88 -22.07
N ALA A 187 -11.84 7.43 -20.92
CA ALA A 187 -10.87 8.51 -20.82
C ALA A 187 -9.41 8.03 -20.70
N LEU A 188 -9.17 6.74 -20.41
CA LEU A 188 -7.83 6.18 -20.31
C LEU A 188 -7.13 6.18 -21.68
N LYS A 189 -5.91 6.70 -21.71
CA LYS A 189 -5.00 6.67 -22.85
C LYS A 189 -4.32 5.30 -22.98
N HIS A 190 -4.08 4.63 -21.85
CA HIS A 190 -3.43 3.32 -21.78
C HIS A 190 -4.31 2.33 -20.98
N PRO A 191 -5.51 1.97 -21.49
CA PRO A 191 -6.48 1.12 -20.80
C PRO A 191 -6.10 -0.36 -20.78
N SER A 192 -5.21 -0.78 -21.68
CA SER A 192 -4.65 -2.13 -21.72
C SER A 192 -3.15 -1.97 -21.63
N PRO A 193 -2.55 -1.98 -20.42
CA PRO A 193 -1.10 -2.03 -20.31
C PRO A 193 -0.64 -3.25 -21.12
N SER A 194 0.16 -3.03 -22.17
CA SER A 194 0.53 -4.10 -23.10
C SER A 194 1.08 -5.29 -22.32
N ASP A 195 0.42 -6.44 -22.44
CA ASP A 195 0.51 -7.63 -21.58
C ASP A 195 1.87 -8.36 -21.63
N THR A 196 2.96 -7.73 -22.06
CA THR A 196 4.26 -8.41 -22.26
C THR A 196 5.52 -7.57 -22.01
N THR A 197 5.43 -6.29 -21.65
CA THR A 197 6.62 -5.44 -21.53
C THR A 197 7.01 -5.13 -20.08
N ILE A 198 7.86 -6.01 -19.58
CA ILE A 198 8.82 -5.80 -18.47
C ILE A 198 8.16 -5.76 -17.08
N SER A 199 8.28 -6.94 -16.45
CA SER A 199 7.91 -7.34 -15.09
C SER A 199 6.45 -7.78 -14.94
N MET A 200 6.29 -8.94 -14.31
CA MET A 200 5.05 -9.56 -13.87
C MET A 200 4.35 -8.73 -12.76
N ARG A 201 4.35 -7.40 -12.85
CA ARG A 201 4.09 -6.44 -11.75
C ARG A 201 2.61 -6.08 -11.54
N ASP A 202 1.67 -6.65 -12.28
CA ASP A 202 0.28 -6.74 -11.83
C ASP A 202 -0.38 -7.95 -12.51
N PRO A 203 -0.44 -9.14 -11.88
CA PRO A 203 -1.29 -10.18 -12.43
C PRO A 203 -2.71 -9.62 -12.37
N ARG A 204 -3.37 -9.48 -13.53
CA ARG A 204 -4.79 -9.15 -13.57
C ARG A 204 -5.51 -10.08 -12.59
N TRP A 205 -5.91 -9.51 -11.47
CA TRP A 205 -6.56 -10.24 -10.43
C TRP A 205 -7.99 -10.53 -10.89
N PRO A 206 -8.44 -11.79 -10.88
CA PRO A 206 -9.66 -12.18 -11.59
C PRO A 206 -10.93 -11.54 -11.01
N LYS A 207 -10.92 -11.10 -9.74
CA LYS A 207 -12.08 -10.50 -9.08
C LYS A 207 -11.91 -9.01 -8.79
N PHE A 208 -10.70 -8.56 -8.44
CA PHE A 208 -10.44 -7.17 -8.05
C PHE A 208 -9.01 -6.74 -8.33
N GLY A 209 -8.82 -5.73 -9.16
CA GLY A 209 -7.49 -5.23 -9.58
C GLY A 209 -7.43 -3.71 -9.67
N TRP A 210 -6.40 -3.21 -10.35
CA TRP A 210 -6.22 -1.76 -10.58
C TRP A 210 -7.42 -1.15 -11.31
N GLU A 211 -8.10 -1.93 -12.15
CA GLU A 211 -9.28 -1.57 -12.93
C GLU A 211 -10.40 -1.02 -12.03
N ASN A 212 -10.48 -1.51 -10.80
CA ASN A 212 -11.49 -1.11 -9.84
C ASN A 212 -11.14 0.18 -9.08
N VAL A 213 -9.90 0.65 -9.17
CA VAL A 213 -9.41 1.76 -8.32
C VAL A 213 -8.63 2.82 -9.08
N THR A 214 -8.52 2.70 -10.40
CA THR A 214 -7.88 3.71 -11.25
C THR A 214 -8.77 4.94 -11.41
N ASN A 215 -8.17 6.13 -11.29
CA ASN A 215 -8.77 7.44 -11.46
C ASN A 215 -10.10 7.63 -10.69
N ILE A 216 -10.26 6.92 -9.57
CA ILE A 216 -11.44 7.09 -8.72
C ILE A 216 -11.43 8.49 -8.10
N VAL A 217 -12.58 9.15 -8.12
CA VAL A 217 -12.80 10.47 -7.51
C VAL A 217 -13.65 10.37 -6.26
N ASP A 218 -14.42 9.29 -6.15
CA ASP A 218 -15.18 8.92 -4.96
C ASP A 218 -14.63 7.64 -4.32
N PRO A 219 -14.88 7.41 -3.02
CA PRO A 219 -14.51 6.16 -2.37
C PRO A 219 -15.12 4.91 -3.04
N VAL A 220 -14.43 3.79 -2.87
CA VAL A 220 -14.87 2.47 -3.31
C VAL A 220 -14.98 1.57 -2.08
N LEU A 221 -16.19 1.08 -1.80
CA LEU A 221 -16.44 0.16 -0.69
C LEU A 221 -16.52 -1.27 -1.21
N VAL A 222 -15.61 -2.13 -0.75
CA VAL A 222 -15.55 -3.54 -1.12
C VAL A 222 -16.09 -4.39 0.04
N ASN A 223 -17.11 -5.21 -0.24
CA ASN A 223 -17.73 -6.13 0.72
C ASN A 223 -18.20 -5.49 2.04
N ASP A 224 -18.56 -4.19 2.02
CA ASP A 224 -18.90 -3.40 3.21
C ASP A 224 -17.79 -3.39 4.31
N ASP A 225 -16.55 -3.78 3.94
CA ASP A 225 -15.44 -4.04 4.87
C ASP A 225 -14.20 -3.20 4.53
N ILE A 226 -13.83 -3.10 3.25
CA ILE A 226 -12.63 -2.36 2.84
C ILE A 226 -13.06 -1.08 2.12
N LEU A 227 -12.66 0.07 2.66
CA LEU A 227 -12.86 1.35 2.02
C LEU A 227 -11.57 1.79 1.31
N ILE A 228 -11.64 1.96 0.00
CA ILE A 228 -10.52 2.47 -0.81
C ILE A 228 -10.80 3.93 -1.15
N LEU A 229 -9.90 4.81 -0.72
CA LEU A 229 -10.02 6.26 -0.85
C LEU A 229 -9.32 6.79 -2.11
N PRO A 230 -9.89 7.83 -2.76
CA PRO A 230 -9.23 8.56 -3.83
C PRO A 230 -7.88 9.14 -3.43
N ARG A 231 -7.04 9.40 -4.44
CA ARG A 231 -5.66 9.86 -4.25
C ARG A 231 -5.52 11.05 -3.30
N LEU A 232 -6.44 12.00 -3.40
CA LEU A 232 -6.37 13.26 -2.66
C LEU A 232 -6.57 13.11 -1.15
N TYR A 233 -7.09 11.97 -0.67
CA TYR A 233 -7.35 11.77 0.75
C TYR A 233 -6.04 11.57 1.53
N PHE A 234 -5.16 10.68 1.05
CA PHE A 234 -3.89 10.34 1.72
C PHE A 234 -2.64 10.89 1.03
N ASN A 235 -2.78 11.47 -0.16
CA ASN A 235 -1.70 12.11 -0.92
C ASN A 235 -2.13 13.44 -1.57
N GLY A 236 -3.11 14.12 -0.97
CA GLY A 236 -3.47 15.49 -1.33
C GLY A 236 -2.54 16.51 -0.67
N LYS A 237 -2.75 17.79 -0.99
CA LYS A 237 -2.10 18.91 -0.30
C LYS A 237 -3.14 19.80 0.34
N LYS A 238 -2.89 20.25 1.57
CA LYS A 238 -3.79 21.11 2.35
C LYS A 238 -4.20 22.35 1.58
N ASP A 239 -3.25 23.01 0.91
CA ASP A 239 -3.50 24.28 0.23
C ASP A 239 -4.18 24.11 -1.14
N GLU A 240 -4.07 22.94 -1.77
CA GLU A 240 -4.66 22.64 -3.07
C GLU A 240 -6.01 21.90 -2.94
N ASN A 241 -6.20 21.14 -1.88
CA ASN A 241 -7.32 20.21 -1.69
C ASN A 241 -7.90 20.23 -0.26
N PRO A 242 -8.20 21.40 0.34
CA PRO A 242 -8.61 21.49 1.74
C PRO A 242 -9.91 20.73 2.06
N ASP A 243 -10.74 20.49 1.04
CA ASP A 243 -12.05 19.86 1.19
C ASP A 243 -12.03 18.33 1.25
N VAL A 244 -10.92 17.71 0.83
CA VAL A 244 -10.81 16.24 0.72
C VAL A 244 -9.52 15.67 1.35
N CYS A 245 -8.47 16.49 1.48
CA CYS A 245 -7.20 16.05 2.04
C CYS A 245 -7.36 15.76 3.54
N LEU A 246 -7.11 14.51 3.93
CA LEU A 246 -7.15 14.08 5.33
C LEU A 246 -5.77 14.25 5.99
N VAL A 247 -4.72 13.93 5.24
CA VAL A 247 -3.32 14.00 5.64
C VAL A 247 -2.45 14.45 4.47
N GLN A 248 -1.35 15.14 4.78
CA GLN A 248 -0.35 15.56 3.81
C GLN A 248 1.03 15.03 4.23
N HIS A 249 1.70 14.29 3.35
CA HIS A 249 3.05 13.75 3.58
C HIS A 249 4.12 14.77 3.14
N ASN A 250 5.15 14.99 3.96
CA ASN A 250 6.22 15.95 3.64
C ASN A 250 7.46 15.30 3.01
N TYR A 251 7.46 13.97 2.86
CA TYR A 251 8.52 13.17 2.23
C TYR A 251 9.91 13.36 2.87
N HIS A 252 9.96 13.74 4.14
CA HIS A 252 11.17 13.90 4.93
C HIS A 252 11.62 12.54 5.50
N GLY A 253 12.38 11.78 4.71
CA GLY A 253 12.98 10.52 5.14
C GLY A 253 14.51 10.59 5.20
N SER A 254 15.11 10.31 6.35
CA SER A 254 16.58 10.23 6.52
C SER A 254 17.23 9.11 5.71
N TRP A 255 16.45 8.12 5.27
CA TRP A 255 16.91 7.03 4.40
C TRP A 255 16.79 7.34 2.90
N LYS A 256 16.08 8.42 2.53
CA LYS A 256 15.85 8.83 1.13
C LYS A 256 17.00 9.69 0.56
N GLY A 257 18.12 9.81 1.27
CA GLY A 257 19.23 10.73 0.95
C GLY A 257 20.25 10.20 -0.08
N SER A 258 20.55 11.07 -1.05
CA SER A 258 21.55 11.00 -2.15
C SER A 258 21.23 10.21 -3.43
N GLY A 259 19.95 10.12 -3.82
CA GLY A 259 19.53 9.62 -5.14
C GLY A 259 18.80 10.66 -6.02
N LYS A 260 18.67 11.92 -5.57
CA LYS A 260 18.07 13.00 -6.37
C LYS A 260 19.00 13.42 -7.50
N GLY A 261 18.98 12.64 -8.57
CA GLY A 261 19.30 13.11 -9.91
C GLY A 261 17.99 13.44 -10.62
N ILE A 262 17.80 14.73 -10.89
CA ILE A 262 17.01 15.28 -12.00
C ILE A 262 15.48 15.11 -11.87
N LEU A 263 14.82 16.11 -11.29
CA LEU A 263 13.63 16.76 -11.85
C LEU A 263 13.53 18.18 -11.25
N ASP A 264 14.46 19.04 -11.64
CA ASP A 264 14.27 20.49 -11.71
C ASP A 264 14.63 20.87 -13.15
N ASN A 265 13.59 21.09 -13.97
CA ASN A 265 13.50 21.96 -15.14
C ASN A 265 12.09 21.83 -15.72
#